data_AF-E3K9I2-F1
#
_entry.id   AF-E3K9I2-F1
#
_cell.length_a   1.000
_cell.length_b   1.000
_cell.length_c   1.000
_cell.angle_alpha   90.00
_cell.angle_beta   90.00
_cell.angle_gamma   90.00
#
_symmetry.space_group_name_H-M   'P 1'
#
loop_
_entity.id
_entity.type
_entity.pdbx_description
1 polymer ?
#
loop_
_entity_poly.entity_id
_entity_poly.type
_entity_poly.pdbx_seq_one_letter_code
_entity_poly.pdbx_strand_id
1 'polypeptide(L)'
;MYASMQRMLKSYFTSLTELAAQVPLQEKGDSGKDSMLHTATSLELWSSSSDQVFVAAILSLRRIAVAADSTTMESIMKGVYTALIRSAKSTTVFTLPLINLMKNSASGLYLINTEISYPIEGFQAVYNWQYIHSLDFWSLVLSLACEKNSNGSRSEPSALQPLIYPLVQITIGVIKLIPTSQYYPLRFHCIRLLLRLIQQTGTFIPLTPFLLDMIDSPLFKRQPTSTSLKALDWGYLLRCPKSHENSRVYADGVAEETSYLLLEDHACMSKSIGFPELVLPALTSLKKFSKQFNKHQKLVGHIKTLVEKLEANKNFVEDKRAHLGFGPKDRARSLAFLADLPPEKTPIGAHLRLQSKIRDQKRAALDRSAHKNIQVDDD
;
A
#
# COMPACT_ATOMS: atom_id res chain seq x y z
N MET A 1 -47.47 -16.95 -34.31
CA MET A 1 -47.00 -17.30 -32.95
C MET A 1 -45.90 -16.35 -32.45
N TYR A 2 -44.82 -16.12 -33.22
CA TYR A 2 -43.70 -15.23 -32.86
C TYR A 2 -44.10 -13.76 -32.59
N ALA A 3 -44.98 -13.19 -33.43
CA ALA A 3 -45.45 -11.81 -33.28
C ALA A 3 -46.37 -11.57 -32.07
N SER A 4 -47.04 -12.61 -31.56
CA SER A 4 -47.84 -12.53 -30.33
C SER A 4 -46.96 -12.65 -29.09
N MET A 5 -45.91 -13.47 -29.14
CA MET A 5 -44.93 -13.59 -28.06
C MET A 5 -44.08 -12.33 -27.92
N GLN A 6 -43.68 -11.69 -29.03
CA GLN A 6 -43.01 -10.38 -29.02
C GLN A 6 -43.92 -9.27 -28.47
N ARG A 7 -45.21 -9.27 -28.80
CA ARG A 7 -46.18 -8.32 -28.23
C ARG A 7 -46.40 -8.54 -26.73
N MET A 8 -46.46 -9.78 -26.29
CA MET A 8 -46.64 -10.14 -24.88
C MET A 8 -45.40 -9.77 -24.05
N LEU A 9 -44.19 -10.04 -24.56
CA LEU A 9 -42.94 -9.61 -23.94
C LEU A 9 -42.84 -8.08 -23.89
N LYS A 10 -43.12 -7.39 -25.01
CA LYS A 10 -43.10 -5.92 -25.06
C LYS A 10 -44.11 -5.31 -24.09
N SER A 11 -45.31 -5.88 -23.97
CA SER A 11 -46.32 -5.49 -22.99
C SER A 11 -45.82 -5.71 -21.56
N TYR A 12 -45.27 -6.88 -21.25
CA TYR A 12 -44.75 -7.21 -19.93
C TYR A 12 -43.62 -6.28 -19.50
N PHE A 13 -42.72 -5.92 -20.42
CA PHE A 13 -41.61 -4.99 -20.16
C PHE A 13 -42.04 -3.53 -20.08
N THR A 14 -43.03 -3.10 -20.87
CA THR A 14 -43.63 -1.75 -20.75
C THR A 14 -44.30 -1.60 -19.38
N SER A 15 -45.02 -2.64 -18.93
CA SER A 15 -45.61 -2.71 -17.60
C SER A 15 -44.56 -2.74 -16.49
N LEU A 16 -43.37 -3.31 -16.71
CA LEU A 16 -42.26 -3.33 -15.75
C LEU A 16 -41.57 -1.95 -15.62
N THR A 17 -41.41 -1.23 -16.73
CA THR A 17 -40.95 0.16 -16.73
C THR A 17 -41.97 1.12 -16.15
N GLU A 18 -43.27 0.89 -16.38
CA GLU A 18 -44.36 1.64 -15.74
C GLU A 18 -44.45 1.30 -14.24
N LEU A 19 -44.25 0.04 -13.84
CA LEU A 19 -44.16 -0.34 -12.43
C LEU A 19 -42.99 0.38 -11.76
N ALA A 20 -41.82 0.40 -12.39
CA ALA A 20 -40.65 1.12 -11.89
C ALA A 20 -40.85 2.65 -11.85
N ALA A 21 -41.71 3.20 -12.71
CA ALA A 21 -42.13 4.61 -12.64
C ALA A 21 -43.18 4.86 -11.54
N GLN A 22 -43.97 3.84 -11.18
CA GLN A 22 -45.02 3.87 -10.16
C GLN A 22 -44.54 3.57 -8.74
N VAL A 23 -43.33 3.03 -8.55
CA VAL A 23 -42.73 2.91 -7.20
C VAL A 23 -42.56 4.34 -6.64
N PRO A 24 -43.30 4.71 -5.57
CA PRO A 24 -43.12 6.00 -4.92
C PRO A 24 -41.68 6.09 -4.42
N LEU A 25 -41.17 7.31 -4.20
CA LEU A 25 -40.04 7.49 -3.29
C LEU A 25 -40.37 6.73 -2.01
N GLN A 26 -39.81 5.52 -1.82
CA GLN A 26 -40.13 4.72 -0.66
C GLN A 26 -39.59 5.50 0.53
N GLU A 27 -40.52 6.09 1.27
CA GLU A 27 -40.30 6.56 2.61
C GLU A 27 -39.62 5.44 3.39
N LYS A 28 -38.66 5.83 4.23
CA LYS A 28 -37.93 4.96 5.15
C LYS A 28 -38.87 3.94 5.80
N GLY A 29 -38.85 2.71 5.31
CA GLY A 29 -39.58 1.61 5.93
C GLY A 29 -40.20 0.66 4.94
N ASP A 30 -39.38 -0.16 4.26
CA ASP A 30 -39.80 -1.54 4.03
C ASP A 30 -38.59 -2.47 3.87
N SER A 31 -38.82 -3.75 4.15
CA SER A 31 -37.85 -4.76 4.54
C SER A 31 -36.53 -4.76 3.72
N GLY A 32 -35.39 -4.68 4.40
CA GLY A 32 -34.06 -4.67 3.75
C GLY A 32 -33.73 -5.90 2.90
N LYS A 33 -34.55 -6.96 2.95
CA LYS A 33 -34.39 -8.15 2.11
C LYS A 33 -34.93 -7.94 0.69
N ASP A 34 -36.02 -7.21 0.52
CA ASP A 34 -36.64 -7.01 -0.80
C ASP A 34 -35.83 -6.03 -1.65
N SER A 35 -35.26 -4.99 -1.02
CA SER A 35 -34.31 -4.09 -1.68
C SER A 35 -33.03 -4.81 -2.11
N MET A 36 -32.48 -5.69 -1.26
CA MET A 36 -31.32 -6.52 -1.62
C MET A 36 -31.63 -7.48 -2.78
N LEU A 37 -32.78 -8.16 -2.76
CA LEU A 37 -33.17 -9.06 -3.85
C LEU A 37 -33.32 -8.30 -5.17
N HIS A 38 -33.95 -7.11 -5.12
CA HIS A 38 -34.11 -6.24 -6.28
C HIS A 38 -32.78 -5.74 -6.84
N THR A 39 -31.83 -5.37 -5.99
CA THR A 39 -30.47 -5.00 -6.42
C THR A 39 -29.72 -6.18 -7.05
N ALA A 40 -29.79 -7.37 -6.46
CA ALA A 40 -29.13 -8.57 -6.99
C ALA A 40 -29.67 -8.96 -8.37
N THR A 41 -31.00 -8.93 -8.52
CA THR A 41 -31.68 -9.25 -9.79
C THR A 41 -31.34 -8.22 -10.87
N SER A 42 -31.36 -6.93 -10.51
CA SER A 42 -30.99 -5.86 -11.44
C SER A 42 -29.52 -5.95 -11.86
N LEU A 43 -28.62 -6.40 -10.96
CA LEU A 43 -27.20 -6.60 -11.27
C LEU A 43 -26.99 -7.72 -12.29
N GLU A 44 -27.68 -8.84 -12.11
CA GLU A 44 -27.60 -9.98 -13.02
C GLU A 44 -28.10 -9.62 -14.41
N LEU A 45 -29.27 -8.96 -14.48
CA LEU A 45 -29.86 -8.46 -15.72
C LEU A 45 -28.94 -7.45 -16.43
N TRP A 46 -28.33 -6.54 -15.69
CA TRP A 46 -27.36 -5.57 -16.24
C TRP A 46 -26.11 -6.25 -16.82
N SER A 47 -25.64 -7.36 -16.25
CA SER A 47 -24.42 -8.03 -16.72
C SER A 47 -24.61 -8.96 -17.92
N SER A 48 -25.84 -9.40 -18.21
CA SER A 48 -26.11 -10.52 -19.12
C SER A 48 -27.04 -10.20 -20.30
N SER A 49 -27.65 -9.01 -20.34
CA SER A 49 -28.63 -8.63 -21.37
C SER A 49 -28.09 -7.59 -22.35
N SER A 50 -28.54 -7.60 -23.61
CA SER A 50 -27.93 -6.80 -24.69
C SER A 50 -28.65 -5.49 -25.05
N ASP A 51 -29.92 -5.30 -24.63
CA ASP A 51 -30.79 -4.28 -25.24
C ASP A 51 -31.52 -3.38 -24.22
N GLN A 52 -32.85 -3.50 -24.08
CA GLN A 52 -33.67 -2.61 -23.26
C GLN A 52 -33.67 -2.99 -21.77
N VAL A 53 -33.54 -4.30 -21.49
CA VAL A 53 -33.46 -4.85 -20.13
C VAL A 53 -32.20 -4.34 -19.42
N PHE A 54 -31.09 -4.23 -20.16
CA PHE A 54 -29.85 -3.66 -19.68
C PHE A 54 -30.03 -2.21 -19.21
N VAL A 55 -30.68 -1.40 -20.05
CA VAL A 55 -30.92 0.03 -19.79
C VAL A 55 -31.87 0.20 -18.60
N ALA A 56 -32.94 -0.59 -18.53
CA ALA A 56 -33.87 -0.57 -17.40
C ALA A 56 -33.17 -0.98 -16.08
N ALA A 57 -32.32 -2.01 -16.12
CA ALA A 57 -31.58 -2.51 -14.97
C ALA A 57 -30.54 -1.49 -14.44
N ILE A 58 -29.80 -0.80 -15.31
CA ILE A 58 -28.86 0.22 -14.82
C ILE A 58 -29.58 1.48 -14.32
N LEU A 59 -30.72 1.84 -14.91
CA LEU A 59 -31.53 2.95 -14.44
C LEU A 59 -32.18 2.65 -13.08
N SER A 60 -32.62 1.42 -12.83
CA SER A 60 -33.11 1.01 -11.51
C SER A 60 -31.97 1.05 -10.48
N LEU A 61 -30.80 0.47 -10.78
CA LEU A 61 -29.61 0.54 -9.93
C LEU A 61 -29.19 1.98 -9.62
N ARG A 62 -29.24 2.86 -10.62
CA ARG A 62 -28.94 4.30 -10.45
C ARG A 62 -29.94 4.99 -9.53
N ARG A 63 -31.24 4.73 -9.69
CA ARG A 63 -32.29 5.32 -8.83
C ARG A 63 -32.15 4.85 -7.39
N ILE A 64 -31.88 3.56 -7.19
CA ILE A 64 -31.61 3.00 -5.86
C ILE A 64 -30.37 3.66 -5.28
N ALA A 65 -29.26 3.74 -6.02
CA ALA A 65 -28.03 4.36 -5.54
C ALA A 65 -28.23 5.82 -5.10
N VAL A 66 -29.02 6.63 -5.82
CA VAL A 66 -29.31 8.03 -5.43
C VAL A 66 -30.11 8.13 -4.13
N ALA A 67 -31.03 7.19 -3.88
CA ALA A 67 -31.88 7.19 -2.68
C ALA A 67 -31.31 6.38 -1.51
N ALA A 68 -30.25 5.61 -1.74
CA ALA A 68 -29.70 4.66 -0.80
C ALA A 68 -28.74 5.30 0.21
N ASP A 69 -28.54 4.61 1.33
CA ASP A 69 -27.49 4.90 2.28
C ASP A 69 -26.11 4.49 1.75
N SER A 70 -25.04 5.00 2.36
CA SER A 70 -23.66 4.77 1.91
C SER A 70 -23.30 3.28 1.79
N THR A 71 -23.88 2.41 2.61
CA THR A 71 -23.57 0.96 2.59
C THR A 71 -24.18 0.24 1.39
N THR A 72 -25.44 0.55 1.06
CA THR A 72 -26.13 0.00 -0.10
C THR A 72 -25.54 0.53 -1.41
N MET A 73 -25.18 1.82 -1.45
CA MET A 73 -24.47 2.41 -2.60
C MET A 73 -23.12 1.71 -2.85
N GLU A 74 -22.33 1.47 -1.80
CA GLU A 74 -21.06 0.74 -1.89
C GLU A 74 -21.28 -0.69 -2.42
N SER A 75 -22.30 -1.40 -1.94
CA SER A 75 -22.65 -2.75 -2.39
C SER A 75 -23.03 -2.79 -3.87
N ILE A 76 -23.85 -1.85 -4.33
CA ILE A 76 -24.25 -1.74 -5.74
C ILE A 76 -23.03 -1.47 -6.62
N MET A 77 -22.18 -0.51 -6.24
CA MET A 77 -20.96 -0.19 -7.01
C MET A 77 -20.00 -1.39 -7.09
N LYS A 78 -19.79 -2.12 -5.98
CA LYS A 78 -19.03 -3.39 -5.97
C LYS A 78 -19.56 -4.38 -6.98
N GLY A 79 -20.85 -4.68 -6.89
CA GLY A 79 -21.51 -5.61 -7.81
C GLY A 79 -21.32 -5.22 -9.27
N VAL A 80 -21.46 -3.92 -9.58
CA VAL A 80 -21.33 -3.38 -10.94
C VAL A 80 -19.91 -3.55 -11.48
N TYR A 81 -18.89 -3.23 -10.69
CA TYR A 81 -17.50 -3.41 -11.13
C TYR A 81 -17.11 -4.88 -11.25
N THR A 82 -17.45 -5.72 -10.26
CA THR A 82 -17.19 -7.16 -10.32
C THR A 82 -17.80 -7.81 -11.57
N ALA A 83 -19.05 -7.45 -11.90
CA ALA A 83 -19.72 -7.96 -13.10
C ALA A 83 -19.08 -7.44 -14.41
N LEU A 84 -18.64 -6.18 -14.45
CA LEU A 84 -17.88 -5.64 -15.59
C LEU A 84 -16.56 -6.40 -15.80
N ILE A 85 -15.75 -6.57 -14.74
CA ILE A 85 -14.46 -7.27 -14.84
C ILE A 85 -14.66 -8.74 -15.23
N ARG A 86 -15.69 -9.41 -14.70
CA ARG A 86 -16.04 -10.78 -15.08
C ARG A 86 -16.34 -10.88 -16.58
N SER A 87 -17.13 -9.95 -17.11
CA SER A 87 -17.51 -9.90 -18.53
C SER A 87 -16.33 -9.53 -19.44
N ALA A 88 -15.36 -8.77 -18.92
CA ALA A 88 -14.17 -8.35 -19.64
C ALA A 88 -13.03 -9.39 -19.66
N LYS A 89 -13.14 -10.53 -18.94
CA LYS A 89 -12.10 -11.58 -18.90
C LYS A 89 -11.72 -12.13 -20.29
N SER A 90 -12.66 -12.13 -21.23
CA SER A 90 -12.42 -12.50 -22.64
C SER A 90 -13.14 -11.52 -23.57
N THR A 91 -12.37 -10.67 -24.25
CA THR A 91 -12.90 -9.67 -25.17
C THR A 91 -12.83 -10.19 -26.60
N THR A 92 -13.99 -10.26 -27.26
CA THR A 92 -14.15 -10.70 -28.65
C THR A 92 -14.96 -9.68 -29.43
N VAL A 93 -15.02 -9.81 -30.76
CA VAL A 93 -15.85 -8.95 -31.63
C VAL A 93 -17.33 -8.96 -31.18
N PHE A 94 -17.80 -10.07 -30.63
CA PHE A 94 -19.19 -10.23 -30.17
C PHE A 94 -19.43 -9.67 -28.76
N THR A 95 -18.43 -9.69 -27.88
CA THR A 95 -18.58 -9.24 -26.47
C THR A 95 -18.21 -7.76 -26.26
N LEU A 96 -17.41 -7.17 -27.15
CA LEU A 96 -16.95 -5.78 -27.05
C LEU A 96 -18.09 -4.73 -26.98
N PRO A 97 -19.18 -4.83 -27.77
CA PRO A 97 -20.28 -3.86 -27.69
C PRO A 97 -20.94 -3.84 -26.30
N LEU A 98 -21.20 -5.01 -25.72
CA LEU A 98 -21.77 -5.14 -24.37
C LEU A 98 -20.80 -4.58 -23.30
N ILE A 99 -19.51 -4.91 -23.39
CA ILE A 99 -18.50 -4.39 -22.47
C ILE A 99 -18.41 -2.86 -22.55
N ASN A 100 -18.50 -2.28 -23.75
CA ASN A 100 -18.52 -0.81 -23.93
C ASN A 100 -19.78 -0.19 -23.32
N LEU A 101 -20.93 -0.83 -23.49
CA LEU A 101 -22.18 -0.37 -22.88
C LEU A 101 -22.09 -0.42 -21.35
N MET A 102 -21.57 -1.51 -20.77
CA MET A 102 -21.29 -1.65 -19.34
C MET A 102 -20.36 -0.55 -18.81
N LYS A 103 -19.26 -0.27 -19.51
CA LYS A 103 -18.34 0.82 -19.12
C LYS A 103 -19.03 2.18 -19.09
N ASN A 104 -19.77 2.51 -20.15
CA ASN A 104 -20.46 3.80 -20.28
C ASN A 104 -21.62 3.95 -19.28
N SER A 105 -22.31 2.87 -18.97
CA SER A 105 -23.44 2.91 -18.03
C SER A 105 -22.97 2.90 -16.57
N ALA A 106 -21.92 2.12 -16.25
CA ALA A 106 -21.32 2.09 -14.92
C ALA A 106 -20.60 3.41 -14.57
N SER A 107 -19.98 4.08 -15.54
CA SER A 107 -19.32 5.36 -15.29
C SER A 107 -20.29 6.41 -14.75
N GLY A 108 -21.51 6.48 -15.29
CA GLY A 108 -22.56 7.36 -14.79
C GLY A 108 -22.97 7.08 -13.34
N LEU A 109 -22.88 5.82 -12.89
CA LEU A 109 -23.15 5.42 -11.51
C LEU A 109 -22.00 5.83 -10.56
N TYR A 110 -20.76 5.62 -10.99
CA TYR A 110 -19.55 5.98 -10.23
C TYR A 110 -19.36 7.50 -10.05
N LEU A 111 -20.01 8.31 -10.90
CA LEU A 111 -20.00 9.77 -10.78
C LEU A 111 -21.05 10.32 -9.80
N ILE A 112 -21.95 9.49 -9.25
CA ILE A 112 -22.97 9.93 -8.28
C ILE A 112 -22.33 10.31 -6.94
N ASN A 113 -21.32 9.54 -6.51
CA ASN A 113 -20.53 9.84 -5.33
C ASN A 113 -19.09 9.38 -5.56
N THR A 114 -18.24 10.32 -5.95
CA THR A 114 -16.83 10.06 -6.25
C THR A 114 -16.01 9.65 -5.03
N GLU A 115 -16.41 10.09 -3.83
CA GLU A 115 -15.73 9.75 -2.57
C GLU A 115 -15.95 8.29 -2.19
N ILE A 116 -17.18 7.78 -2.38
CA ILE A 116 -17.51 6.38 -2.14
C ILE A 116 -16.91 5.51 -3.24
N SER A 117 -16.96 5.93 -4.52
CA SER A 117 -16.60 5.14 -5.71
C SER A 117 -15.11 4.82 -5.89
N TYR A 118 -14.22 5.74 -5.54
CA TYR A 118 -12.77 5.59 -5.71
C TYR A 118 -12.15 4.39 -4.94
N PRO A 119 -12.53 4.11 -3.68
CA PRO A 119 -11.96 3.02 -2.89
C PRO A 119 -12.60 1.63 -3.08
N ILE A 120 -13.58 1.41 -3.96
CA ILE A 120 -14.51 0.27 -3.76
C ILE A 120 -13.95 -1.13 -4.07
N GLU A 121 -13.13 -1.33 -5.10
CA GLU A 121 -12.62 -2.69 -5.44
C GLU A 121 -11.15 -2.76 -5.85
N GLY A 122 -10.57 -1.67 -6.36
CA GLY A 122 -9.18 -1.66 -6.82
C GLY A 122 -8.16 -1.99 -5.72
N PHE A 123 -8.43 -1.59 -4.47
CA PHE A 123 -7.47 -1.83 -3.39
C PHE A 123 -7.43 -3.29 -2.94
N GLN A 124 -8.53 -4.04 -2.93
CA GLN A 124 -8.51 -5.44 -2.48
C GLN A 124 -7.69 -6.33 -3.43
N ALA A 125 -7.69 -6.00 -4.72
CA ALA A 125 -6.83 -6.64 -5.72
C ALA A 125 -5.33 -6.40 -5.46
N VAL A 126 -4.98 -5.34 -4.73
CA VAL A 126 -3.60 -4.91 -4.45
C VAL A 126 -3.17 -5.19 -3.01
N TYR A 127 -4.10 -5.10 -2.05
CA TYR A 127 -3.88 -5.22 -0.61
C TYR A 127 -4.12 -6.66 -0.13
N ASN A 128 -3.44 -7.61 -0.77
CA ASN A 128 -3.50 -9.03 -0.42
C ASN A 128 -2.10 -9.66 -0.54
N TRP A 129 -1.94 -10.84 0.04
CA TRP A 129 -0.64 -11.52 0.10
C TRP A 129 -0.10 -11.90 -1.29
N GLN A 130 -0.97 -12.32 -2.21
CA GLN A 130 -0.54 -12.72 -3.56
C GLN A 130 0.12 -11.54 -4.28
N TYR A 131 -0.47 -10.35 -4.17
CA TYR A 131 0.09 -9.14 -4.76
C TYR A 131 1.41 -8.72 -4.10
N ILE A 132 1.46 -8.70 -2.76
CA ILE A 132 2.69 -8.32 -2.02
C ILE A 132 3.83 -9.31 -2.28
N HIS A 133 3.56 -10.62 -2.33
CA HIS A 133 4.57 -11.62 -2.69
C HIS A 133 5.01 -11.50 -4.16
N SER A 134 4.12 -11.10 -5.07
CA SER A 134 4.52 -10.80 -6.45
C SER A 134 5.50 -9.63 -6.51
N LEU A 135 5.22 -8.52 -5.80
CA LEU A 135 6.16 -7.39 -5.70
C LEU A 135 7.49 -7.80 -5.06
N ASP A 136 7.45 -8.57 -3.98
CA ASP A 136 8.65 -9.05 -3.28
C ASP A 136 9.49 -9.94 -4.18
N PHE A 137 8.87 -10.89 -4.90
CA PHE A 137 9.53 -11.73 -5.90
C PHE A 137 10.22 -10.90 -6.99
N TRP A 138 9.52 -9.93 -7.59
CA TRP A 138 10.12 -9.08 -8.62
C TRP A 138 11.24 -8.20 -8.08
N SER A 139 11.16 -7.77 -6.82
CA SER A 139 12.27 -7.06 -6.19
C SER A 139 13.52 -7.95 -6.06
N LEU A 140 13.37 -9.25 -5.73
CA LEU A 140 14.48 -10.22 -5.71
C LEU A 140 15.09 -10.40 -7.11
N VAL A 141 14.25 -10.61 -8.12
CA VAL A 141 14.69 -10.79 -9.51
C VAL A 141 15.52 -9.59 -9.96
N LEU A 142 15.02 -8.36 -9.75
CA LEU A 142 15.73 -7.15 -10.16
C LEU A 142 16.98 -6.88 -9.33
N SER A 143 16.95 -7.15 -8.02
CA SER A 143 18.13 -7.04 -7.15
C SER A 143 19.26 -7.95 -7.63
N LEU A 144 18.97 -9.22 -7.95
CA LEU A 144 19.97 -10.17 -8.44
C LEU A 144 20.43 -9.86 -9.87
N ALA A 145 19.49 -9.46 -10.74
CA ALA A 145 19.82 -9.20 -12.14
C ALA A 145 20.62 -7.91 -12.34
N CYS A 146 20.45 -6.91 -11.47
CA CYS A 146 21.02 -5.56 -11.59
C CYS A 146 21.99 -5.23 -10.45
N GLU A 147 22.65 -6.24 -9.88
CA GLU A 147 23.57 -6.07 -8.75
C GLU A 147 24.76 -5.17 -9.11
N LYS A 148 25.04 -4.19 -8.25
CA LYS A 148 26.09 -3.17 -8.43
C LYS A 148 27.51 -3.76 -8.53
N ASN A 149 27.74 -4.93 -7.93
CA ASN A 149 29.05 -5.57 -7.79
C ASN A 149 29.18 -6.87 -8.60
N SER A 150 28.39 -7.07 -9.66
CA SER A 150 28.54 -8.27 -10.50
C SER A 150 29.94 -8.29 -11.14
N ASN A 151 30.80 -9.12 -10.53
CA ASN A 151 32.23 -9.23 -10.80
C ASN A 151 32.55 -9.31 -12.30
N GLY A 152 33.24 -8.28 -12.82
CA GLY A 152 34.19 -8.32 -13.95
C GLY A 152 33.74 -8.87 -15.32
N SER A 153 32.50 -9.33 -15.49
CA SER A 153 32.07 -10.11 -16.66
C SER A 153 30.91 -9.49 -17.45
N ARG A 154 30.16 -8.55 -16.86
CA ARG A 154 29.12 -7.80 -17.56
C ARG A 154 29.57 -6.35 -17.78
N SER A 155 30.09 -6.09 -18.97
CA SER A 155 30.40 -4.72 -19.43
C SER A 155 29.14 -3.89 -19.67
N GLU A 156 27.96 -4.53 -19.71
CA GLU A 156 26.69 -3.89 -20.04
C GLU A 156 25.68 -4.01 -18.89
N PRO A 157 24.87 -2.97 -18.67
CA PRO A 157 23.76 -3.02 -17.72
C PRO A 157 22.78 -4.14 -18.09
N SER A 158 22.16 -4.74 -17.08
CA SER A 158 21.15 -5.76 -17.29
C SER A 158 19.98 -5.23 -18.12
N ALA A 159 19.51 -6.03 -19.09
CA ALA A 159 18.30 -5.71 -19.86
C ALA A 159 17.05 -5.50 -18.98
N LEU A 160 17.06 -6.00 -17.74
CA LEU A 160 15.98 -5.83 -16.78
C LEU A 160 16.06 -4.53 -15.97
N GLN A 161 17.16 -3.78 -16.03
CA GLN A 161 17.35 -2.54 -15.26
C GLN A 161 16.23 -1.50 -15.48
N PRO A 162 15.68 -1.30 -16.70
CA PRO A 162 14.56 -0.39 -16.92
C PRO A 162 13.30 -0.74 -16.12
N LEU A 163 13.13 -2.00 -15.68
CA LEU A 163 11.98 -2.44 -14.89
C LEU A 163 12.02 -2.00 -13.42
N ILE A 164 13.17 -1.51 -12.93
CA ILE A 164 13.28 -0.98 -11.56
C ILE A 164 12.31 0.20 -11.37
N TYR A 165 12.29 1.15 -12.31
CA TYR A 165 11.43 2.33 -12.17
C TYR A 165 9.93 1.98 -12.11
N PRO A 166 9.37 1.17 -13.04
CA PRO A 166 7.99 0.69 -12.93
C PRO A 166 7.69 -0.04 -11.62
N LEU A 167 8.55 -0.94 -11.15
CA LEU A 167 8.33 -1.67 -9.89
C LEU A 167 8.30 -0.70 -8.69
N VAL A 168 9.20 0.27 -8.66
CA VAL A 168 9.24 1.32 -7.64
C VAL A 168 7.96 2.15 -7.67
N GLN A 169 7.50 2.59 -8.85
CA GLN A 169 6.27 3.37 -8.99
C GLN A 169 5.04 2.60 -8.53
N ILE A 170 4.91 1.33 -8.93
CA ILE A 170 3.80 0.47 -8.51
C ILE A 170 3.82 0.31 -6.99
N THR A 171 4.98 0.00 -6.40
CA THR A 171 5.12 -0.18 -4.95
C THR A 171 4.81 1.11 -4.18
N ILE A 172 5.27 2.27 -4.66
CA ILE A 172 4.92 3.57 -4.08
C ILE A 172 3.41 3.83 -4.19
N GLY A 173 2.80 3.45 -5.32
CA GLY A 173 1.35 3.49 -5.51
C GLY A 173 0.62 2.68 -4.43
N VAL A 174 1.10 1.47 -4.13
CA VAL A 174 0.55 0.65 -3.04
C VAL A 174 0.69 1.36 -1.69
N ILE A 175 1.87 1.91 -1.36
CA ILE A 175 2.09 2.61 -0.07
C ILE A 175 1.08 3.75 0.12
N LYS A 176 0.76 4.48 -0.95
CA LYS A 176 -0.09 5.68 -0.91
C LYS A 176 -1.58 5.40 -1.07
N LEU A 177 -1.98 4.19 -1.45
CA LEU A 177 -3.36 3.90 -1.85
C LEU A 177 -4.38 4.13 -0.73
N ILE A 178 -4.09 3.65 0.48
CA ILE A 178 -4.92 3.89 1.67
C ILE A 178 -4.09 4.57 2.78
N PRO A 179 -4.41 5.84 3.13
CA PRO A 179 -3.70 6.63 4.14
C PRO A 179 -4.16 6.37 5.57
N THR A 180 -4.28 5.11 5.98
CA THR A 180 -4.69 4.75 7.36
C THR A 180 -3.61 3.96 8.09
N SER A 181 -3.50 4.20 9.40
CA SER A 181 -2.51 3.53 10.25
C SER A 181 -2.70 2.02 10.29
N GLN A 182 -3.89 1.54 9.97
CA GLN A 182 -4.23 0.13 9.89
C GLN A 182 -3.42 -0.65 8.85
N TYR A 183 -2.94 0.00 7.78
CA TYR A 183 -2.17 -0.66 6.72
C TYR A 183 -0.65 -0.39 6.81
N TYR A 184 -0.16 0.12 7.94
CA TYR A 184 1.29 0.24 8.18
C TYR A 184 2.05 -1.09 8.07
N PRO A 185 1.52 -2.25 8.50
CA PRO A 185 2.21 -3.53 8.30
C PRO A 185 2.50 -3.82 6.82
N LEU A 186 1.51 -3.59 5.94
CA LEU A 186 1.70 -3.68 4.49
C LEU A 186 2.75 -2.69 3.98
N ARG A 187 2.72 -1.44 4.44
CA ARG A 187 3.73 -0.43 4.06
C ARG A 187 5.14 -0.85 4.48
N PHE A 188 5.31 -1.52 5.61
CA PHE A 188 6.62 -2.04 6.03
C PHE A 188 7.15 -3.08 5.05
N HIS A 189 6.32 -3.98 4.54
CA HIS A 189 6.72 -4.93 3.48
C HIS A 189 7.16 -4.19 2.21
N CYS A 190 6.37 -3.22 1.77
CA CYS A 190 6.69 -2.39 0.61
C CYS A 190 7.98 -1.57 0.80
N ILE A 191 8.26 -1.07 1.99
CA ILE A 191 9.50 -0.32 2.24
C ILE A 191 10.71 -1.25 2.28
N ARG A 192 10.59 -2.44 2.88
CA ARG A 192 11.69 -3.43 2.91
C ARG A 192 12.07 -3.92 1.52
N LEU A 193 11.11 -4.18 0.63
CA LEU A 193 11.42 -4.59 -0.74
C LEU A 193 12.10 -3.45 -1.53
N LEU A 194 11.71 -2.19 -1.29
CA LEU A 194 12.37 -1.03 -1.90
C LEU A 194 13.78 -0.83 -1.33
N LEU A 195 13.98 -0.98 -0.02
CA LEU A 195 15.30 -0.93 0.61
C LEU A 195 16.25 -1.99 0.02
N ARG A 196 15.75 -3.21 -0.23
CA ARG A 196 16.52 -4.24 -0.92
C ARG A 196 16.98 -3.80 -2.30
N LEU A 197 16.10 -3.16 -3.08
CA LEU A 197 16.50 -2.60 -4.39
C LEU A 197 17.58 -1.53 -4.25
N ILE A 198 17.45 -0.61 -3.29
CA ILE A 198 18.47 0.42 -3.02
C ILE A 198 19.83 -0.24 -2.71
N GLN A 199 19.84 -1.20 -1.78
CA GLN A 199 21.06 -1.86 -1.32
C GLN A 199 21.77 -2.65 -2.41
N GLN A 200 21.01 -3.40 -3.24
CA GLN A 200 21.58 -4.31 -4.22
C GLN A 200 21.94 -3.63 -5.55
N THR A 201 21.10 -2.71 -6.00
CA THR A 201 21.28 -2.05 -7.32
C THR A 201 21.98 -0.69 -7.22
N GLY A 202 22.01 -0.09 -6.03
CA GLY A 202 22.49 1.28 -5.84
C GLY A 202 21.54 2.36 -6.40
N THR A 203 20.34 1.99 -6.84
CA THR A 203 19.33 2.94 -7.30
C THR A 203 18.81 3.76 -6.12
N PHE A 204 18.87 5.09 -6.23
CA PHE A 204 18.30 5.97 -5.21
C PHE A 204 16.77 5.97 -5.29
N ILE A 205 16.12 5.67 -4.17
CA ILE A 205 14.65 5.74 -4.01
C ILE A 205 14.38 6.58 -2.75
N PRO A 206 13.62 7.69 -2.84
CA PRO A 206 13.40 8.57 -1.70
C PRO A 206 12.34 7.99 -0.75
N LEU A 207 12.76 7.15 0.20
CA LEU A 207 11.84 6.49 1.15
C LEU A 207 11.50 7.36 2.37
N THR A 208 12.37 8.32 2.72
CA THR A 208 12.21 9.24 3.85
C THR A 208 10.81 9.87 3.96
N PRO A 209 10.20 10.44 2.89
CA PRO A 209 8.90 11.09 3.02
C PRO A 209 7.79 10.14 3.46
N PHE A 210 7.80 8.89 2.98
CA PHE A 210 6.80 7.87 3.34
C PHE A 210 6.95 7.39 4.78
N LEU A 211 8.19 7.31 5.26
CA LEU A 211 8.49 6.95 6.65
C LEU A 211 8.14 8.10 7.61
N LEU A 212 8.43 9.34 7.24
CA LEU A 212 8.06 10.52 8.03
C LEU A 212 6.54 10.71 8.09
N ASP A 213 5.81 10.42 7.01
CA ASP A 213 4.34 10.40 6.99
C ASP A 213 3.77 9.41 8.02
N MET A 214 4.39 8.22 8.14
CA MET A 214 3.98 7.25 9.16
C MET A 214 4.25 7.75 10.60
N ILE A 215 5.32 8.52 10.82
CA ILE A 215 5.60 9.18 12.12
C ILE A 215 4.62 10.33 12.38
N ASP A 216 4.25 11.11 11.36
CA ASP A 216 3.27 12.21 11.49
C ASP A 216 1.80 11.71 11.55
N SER A 217 1.59 10.60 12.24
CA SER A 217 0.29 9.94 12.32
C SER A 217 -0.50 10.38 13.55
N PRO A 218 -1.85 10.46 13.45
CA PRO A 218 -2.70 10.60 14.63
C PRO A 218 -2.54 9.43 15.61
N LEU A 219 -1.99 8.29 15.17
CA LEU A 219 -1.67 7.14 16.02
C LEU A 219 -0.87 7.55 17.28
N PHE A 220 0.08 8.48 17.15
CA PHE A 220 0.98 8.88 18.23
C PHE A 220 0.45 10.05 19.07
N LYS A 221 -0.65 10.68 18.67
CA LYS A 221 -1.31 11.76 19.44
C LYS A 221 -2.28 11.21 20.48
N ARG A 222 -2.82 10.01 20.23
CA ARG A 222 -3.81 9.35 21.10
C ARG A 222 -3.12 8.86 22.37
N GLN A 223 -3.81 8.93 23.51
CA GLN A 223 -3.41 8.18 24.69
C GLN A 223 -3.80 6.72 24.46
N PRO A 224 -2.84 5.80 24.35
CA PRO A 224 -3.17 4.43 24.06
C PRO A 224 -3.75 3.75 25.29
N THR A 225 -4.76 2.89 25.08
CA THR A 225 -5.30 2.04 26.14
C THR A 225 -4.24 1.04 26.59
N SER A 226 -3.90 1.09 27.89
CA SER A 226 -2.99 0.13 28.50
C SER A 226 -3.63 -1.25 28.45
N THR A 227 -3.08 -2.12 27.61
CA THR A 227 -3.62 -3.45 27.36
C THR A 227 -2.46 -4.44 27.34
N SER A 228 -2.61 -5.57 28.03
CA SER A 228 -1.63 -6.66 28.07
C SER A 228 -1.72 -7.52 26.80
N LEU A 229 -1.59 -6.87 25.63
CA LEU A 229 -1.63 -7.54 24.34
C LEU A 229 -0.26 -8.12 23.98
N LYS A 230 -0.27 -9.24 23.25
CA LYS A 230 0.95 -9.85 22.72
C LYS A 230 1.59 -8.91 21.69
N ALA A 231 2.92 -8.91 21.63
CA ALA A 231 3.64 -8.22 20.55
C ALA A 231 3.24 -8.78 19.18
N LEU A 232 3.06 -7.87 18.21
CA LEU A 232 2.73 -8.23 16.84
C LEU A 232 4.00 -8.61 16.06
N ASP A 233 3.84 -9.58 15.17
CA ASP A 233 4.86 -9.89 14.16
C ASP A 233 4.45 -9.27 12.82
N TRP A 234 5.20 -8.26 12.40
CA TRP A 234 4.99 -7.56 11.13
C TRP A 234 5.17 -8.48 9.92
N GLY A 235 5.95 -9.55 10.05
CA GLY A 235 6.22 -10.53 8.99
C GLY A 235 4.95 -11.19 8.46
N TYR A 236 3.93 -11.35 9.30
CA TYR A 236 2.72 -12.11 9.00
C TYR A 236 1.45 -11.24 8.93
N LEU A 237 1.61 -9.92 8.83
CA LEU A 237 0.48 -8.98 8.83
C LEU A 237 0.53 -8.04 7.63
N LEU A 238 -0.59 -7.93 6.92
CA LEU A 238 -0.85 -6.82 5.98
C LEU A 238 -1.66 -5.70 6.63
N ARG A 239 -2.43 -6.04 7.66
CA ARG A 239 -3.36 -5.13 8.33
C ARG A 239 -3.21 -5.28 9.83
N CYS A 240 -3.33 -4.17 10.56
CA CYS A 240 -3.45 -4.19 12.01
C CYS A 240 -4.72 -4.97 12.41
N PRO A 241 -4.61 -6.00 13.26
CA PRO A 241 -5.76 -6.69 13.82
C PRO A 241 -6.65 -5.71 14.61
N LYS A 242 -7.98 -5.86 14.52
CA LYS A 242 -8.94 -4.99 15.24
C LYS A 242 -8.66 -4.92 16.75
N SER A 243 -8.20 -6.04 17.34
CA SER A 243 -7.85 -6.11 18.77
C SER A 243 -6.67 -5.24 19.18
N HIS A 244 -5.79 -4.88 18.24
CA HIS A 244 -4.60 -4.07 18.49
C HIS A 244 -4.76 -2.63 17.98
N GLU A 245 -5.87 -2.32 17.34
CA GLU A 245 -6.17 -0.99 16.84
C GLU A 245 -6.20 0.00 18.01
N ASN A 246 -5.47 1.11 17.89
CA ASN A 246 -5.28 2.12 18.95
C ASN A 246 -4.62 1.64 20.26
N SER A 247 -4.10 0.41 20.29
CA SER A 247 -3.37 -0.10 21.45
C SER A 247 -1.98 0.52 21.59
N ARG A 248 -1.46 0.53 22.82
CA ARG A 248 -0.08 0.96 23.10
C ARG A 248 0.93 0.06 22.39
N VAL A 249 0.67 -1.24 22.40
CA VAL A 249 1.52 -2.26 21.75
C VAL A 249 1.68 -1.98 20.26
N TYR A 250 0.59 -1.61 19.58
CA TYR A 250 0.64 -1.25 18.16
C TYR A 250 1.44 0.03 17.92
N ALA A 251 1.13 1.11 18.65
CA ALA A 251 1.85 2.38 18.49
C ALA A 251 3.35 2.25 18.80
N ASP A 252 3.70 1.61 19.92
CA ASP A 252 5.10 1.36 20.31
C ASP A 252 5.85 0.49 19.31
N GLY A 253 5.16 -0.45 18.65
CA GLY A 253 5.73 -1.31 17.63
C GLY A 253 5.91 -0.59 16.28
N VAL A 254 4.94 0.24 15.86
CA VAL A 254 5.06 1.08 14.65
C VAL A 254 6.19 2.10 14.82
N ALA A 255 6.32 2.71 16.01
CA ALA A 255 7.41 3.63 16.32
C ALA A 255 8.78 2.96 16.18
N GLU A 256 8.94 1.76 16.73
CA GLU A 256 10.17 0.97 16.65
C GLU A 256 10.50 0.60 15.21
N GLU A 257 9.52 0.08 14.46
CA GLU A 257 9.71 -0.39 13.09
C GLU A 257 10.02 0.75 12.12
N THR A 258 9.24 1.84 12.19
CA THR A 258 9.44 3.00 11.31
C THR A 258 10.79 3.67 11.56
N SER A 259 11.21 3.76 12.83
CA SER A 259 12.53 4.32 13.19
C SER A 259 13.68 3.44 12.71
N TYR A 260 13.52 2.11 12.76
CA TYR A 260 14.51 1.18 12.23
C TYR A 260 14.62 1.28 10.69
N LEU A 261 13.49 1.36 9.99
CA LEU A 261 13.51 1.51 8.53
C LEU A 261 14.10 2.86 8.08
N LEU A 262 13.90 3.94 8.84
CA LEU A 262 14.59 5.22 8.59
C LEU A 262 16.11 5.11 8.79
N LEU A 263 16.52 4.41 9.84
CA LEU A 263 17.95 4.15 10.10
C LEU A 263 18.57 3.36 8.93
N GLU A 264 17.90 2.32 8.47
CA GLU A 264 18.36 1.46 7.37
C GLU A 264 18.43 2.21 6.04
N ASP A 265 17.40 2.99 5.71
CA ASP A 265 17.36 3.85 4.52
C ASP A 265 18.56 4.82 4.48
N HIS A 266 18.80 5.53 5.59
CA HIS A 266 19.89 6.50 5.65
C HIS A 266 21.27 5.83 5.73
N ALA A 267 21.36 4.61 6.28
CA ALA A 267 22.58 3.82 6.23
C ALA A 267 23.00 3.49 4.80
N CYS A 268 22.05 3.25 3.88
CA CYS A 268 22.33 3.02 2.47
C CYS A 268 23.05 4.22 1.81
N MET A 269 22.85 5.42 2.35
CA MET A 269 23.44 6.67 1.86
C MET A 269 24.60 7.16 2.73
N SER A 270 24.97 6.44 3.79
CA SER A 270 25.93 6.90 4.82
C SER A 270 27.31 7.29 4.29
N LYS A 271 27.71 6.72 3.15
CA LYS A 271 28.99 6.96 2.46
C LYS A 271 28.89 7.99 1.32
N SER A 272 27.69 8.50 1.04
CA SER A 272 27.49 9.47 -0.04
C SER A 272 28.14 10.81 0.30
N ILE A 273 28.86 11.41 -0.66
CA ILE A 273 29.43 12.75 -0.51
C ILE A 273 28.34 13.82 -0.26
N GLY A 274 27.13 13.58 -0.76
CA GLY A 274 25.96 14.46 -0.56
C GLY A 274 25.13 14.15 0.70
N PHE A 275 25.57 13.22 1.56
CA PHE A 275 24.82 12.84 2.76
C PHE A 275 24.45 14.05 3.66
N PRO A 276 25.36 15.02 3.92
CA PRO A 276 25.05 16.17 4.78
C PRO A 276 23.85 16.99 4.31
N GLU A 277 23.65 17.12 3.00
CA GLU A 277 22.52 17.81 2.38
C GLU A 277 21.28 16.92 2.30
N LEU A 278 21.45 15.64 1.95
CA LEU A 278 20.35 14.66 1.82
C LEU A 278 19.60 14.46 3.14
N VAL A 279 20.29 14.51 4.28
CA VAL A 279 19.73 14.20 5.60
C VAL A 279 19.00 15.38 6.26
N LEU A 280 19.19 16.62 5.78
CA LEU A 280 18.63 17.82 6.42
C LEU A 280 17.09 17.81 6.56
N PRO A 281 16.31 17.41 5.54
CA PRO A 281 14.86 17.37 5.67
C PRO A 281 14.40 16.37 6.74
N ALA A 282 15.10 15.24 6.85
CA ALA A 282 14.83 14.22 7.86
C ALA A 282 15.13 14.75 9.27
N LEU A 283 16.31 15.32 9.50
CA LEU A 283 16.70 15.91 10.79
C LEU A 283 15.72 16.98 11.25
N THR A 284 15.32 17.88 10.35
CA THR A 284 14.39 18.97 10.66
C THR A 284 13.03 18.43 11.08
N SER A 285 12.50 17.46 10.31
CA SER A 285 11.20 16.86 10.57
C SER A 285 11.21 16.04 11.86
N LEU A 286 12.25 15.22 12.08
CA LEU A 286 12.40 14.40 13.29
C LEU A 286 12.50 15.26 14.55
N LYS A 287 13.29 16.34 14.53
CA LYS A 287 13.36 17.29 15.66
C LYS A 287 12.01 17.96 15.95
N LYS A 288 11.25 18.32 14.91
CA LYS A 288 9.88 18.82 15.05
C LYS A 288 8.96 17.77 15.69
N PHE A 289 9.00 16.54 15.18
CA PHE A 289 8.17 15.43 15.66
C PHE A 289 8.48 15.05 17.12
N SER A 290 9.74 15.10 17.55
CA SER A 290 10.11 14.90 18.96
C SER A 290 9.38 15.87 19.89
N LYS A 291 9.15 17.11 19.46
CA LYS A 291 8.41 18.12 20.25
C LYS A 291 6.90 17.91 20.15
N GLN A 292 6.42 17.64 18.93
CA GLN A 292 5.00 17.43 18.63
C GLN A 292 4.41 16.21 19.35
N PHE A 293 5.15 15.11 19.43
CA PHE A 293 4.71 13.84 20.02
C PHE A 293 5.33 13.59 21.40
N ASN A 294 5.62 14.66 22.15
CA ASN A 294 6.28 14.61 23.46
C ASN A 294 5.60 13.69 24.49
N LYS A 295 4.30 13.39 24.34
CA LYS A 295 3.55 12.47 25.20
C LYS A 295 3.90 10.99 24.96
N HIS A 296 4.41 10.65 23.78
CA HIS A 296 4.73 9.27 23.39
C HIS A 296 6.22 8.97 23.60
N GLN A 297 6.61 8.70 24.85
CA GLN A 297 8.03 8.60 25.26
C GLN A 297 8.88 7.62 24.43
N LYS A 298 8.33 6.45 24.05
CA LYS A 298 9.09 5.44 23.27
C LYS A 298 9.49 5.97 21.89
N LEU A 299 8.52 6.49 21.14
CA LEU A 299 8.75 7.19 19.87
C LEU A 299 9.77 8.32 20.02
N VAL A 300 9.61 9.20 21.02
CA VAL A 300 10.54 10.31 21.26
C VAL A 300 11.96 9.80 21.53
N GLY A 301 12.11 8.71 22.29
CA GLY A 301 13.39 8.05 22.52
C GLY A 301 14.03 7.58 21.21
N HIS A 302 13.28 6.85 20.37
CA HIS A 302 13.76 6.41 19.06
C HIS A 302 14.16 7.58 18.15
N ILE A 303 13.35 8.64 18.10
CA ILE A 303 13.63 9.85 17.32
C ILE A 303 14.93 10.51 17.78
N LYS A 304 15.13 10.68 19.10
CA LYS A 304 16.34 11.29 19.65
C LYS A 304 17.59 10.49 19.28
N THR A 305 17.56 9.17 19.48
CA THR A 305 18.68 8.29 19.10
C THR A 305 18.95 8.36 17.59
N LEU A 306 17.90 8.34 16.76
CA LEU A 306 18.07 8.45 15.32
C LEU A 306 18.71 9.78 14.92
N VAL A 307 18.19 10.92 15.44
CA VAL A 307 18.75 12.26 15.19
C VAL A 307 20.24 12.32 15.56
N GLU A 308 20.61 11.80 16.73
CA GLU A 308 22.01 11.76 17.18
C GLU A 308 22.89 10.99 16.18
N LYS A 309 22.45 9.82 15.70
CA LYS A 309 23.23 9.04 14.73
C LYS A 309 23.29 9.67 13.34
N LEU A 310 22.19 10.29 12.90
CA LEU A 310 22.16 11.04 11.65
C LEU A 310 23.10 12.25 11.68
N GLU A 311 23.13 12.99 12.78
CA GLU A 311 24.07 14.11 12.98
C GLU A 311 25.52 13.64 13.04
N ALA A 312 25.79 12.56 13.77
CA ALA A 312 27.15 12.00 13.84
C ALA A 312 27.67 11.60 12.44
N ASN A 313 26.82 10.99 11.61
CA ASN A 313 27.22 10.62 10.25
C ASN A 313 27.35 11.83 9.33
N LYS A 314 26.49 12.84 9.49
CA LYS A 314 26.61 14.12 8.79
C LYS A 314 27.99 14.73 9.05
N ASN A 315 28.36 14.90 10.32
CA ASN A 315 29.63 15.50 10.70
C ASN A 315 30.81 14.65 10.21
N PHE A 316 30.72 13.31 10.33
CA PHE A 316 31.72 12.40 9.79
C PHE A 316 31.96 12.60 8.28
N VAL A 317 30.89 12.77 7.48
CA VAL A 317 31.03 13.00 6.04
C VAL A 317 31.57 14.41 5.77
N GLU A 318 31.16 15.43 6.51
CA GLU A 318 31.69 16.80 6.40
C GLU A 318 33.20 16.85 6.69
N ASP A 319 33.67 16.16 7.73
CA ASP A 319 35.09 16.06 8.05
C ASP A 319 35.88 15.36 6.93
N LYS A 320 35.33 14.29 6.36
CA LYS A 320 35.95 13.62 5.20
C LYS A 320 35.95 14.47 3.94
N ARG A 321 34.96 15.36 3.77
CA ARG A 321 34.87 16.31 2.65
C ARG A 321 35.85 17.46 2.77
N ALA A 322 36.13 17.93 3.98
CA ALA A 322 37.00 19.09 4.21
C ALA A 322 38.42 18.92 3.64
N HIS A 323 38.87 17.68 3.48
CA HIS A 323 40.21 17.34 2.96
C HIS A 323 40.24 17.04 1.46
N LEU A 324 39.14 17.21 0.72
CA LEU A 324 39.09 16.89 -0.70
C LEU A 324 39.66 18.01 -1.56
N GLY A 325 40.67 17.68 -2.38
CA GLY A 325 41.26 18.59 -3.36
C GLY A 325 40.52 18.64 -4.71
N PHE A 326 39.27 18.19 -4.78
CA PHE A 326 38.49 18.20 -6.03
C PHE A 326 37.09 18.79 -5.81
N GLY A 327 36.55 19.42 -6.85
CA GLY A 327 35.21 19.99 -6.85
C GLY A 327 34.15 19.07 -7.48
N PRO A 328 32.87 19.48 -7.45
CA PRO A 328 31.73 18.68 -7.94
C PRO A 328 31.78 18.28 -9.41
N LYS A 329 32.65 18.91 -10.22
CA LYS A 329 32.84 18.59 -11.64
C LYS A 329 33.51 17.22 -11.84
N ASP A 330 34.31 16.76 -10.88
CA ASP A 330 34.95 15.45 -10.94
C ASP A 330 33.99 14.36 -10.46
N ARG A 331 33.15 13.87 -11.37
CA ARG A 331 32.15 12.84 -11.08
C ARG A 331 32.78 11.51 -10.68
N ALA A 332 33.92 11.15 -11.27
CA ALA A 332 34.59 9.89 -10.97
C ALA A 332 35.07 9.86 -9.52
N ARG A 333 35.78 10.92 -9.07
CA ARG A 333 36.22 11.02 -7.68
C ARG A 333 35.06 11.18 -6.70
N SER A 334 33.99 11.86 -7.11
CA SER A 334 32.77 11.98 -6.28
C SER A 334 32.08 10.63 -6.07
N LEU A 335 32.03 9.76 -7.09
CA LEU A 335 31.48 8.41 -6.98
C LEU A 335 32.40 7.47 -6.19
N ALA A 336 33.72 7.67 -6.27
CA ALA A 336 34.70 6.91 -5.52
C ALA A 336 34.80 7.33 -4.03
N PHE A 337 34.14 8.42 -3.63
CA PHE A 337 34.18 8.91 -2.25
C PHE A 337 33.74 7.83 -1.27
N LEU A 338 34.64 7.47 -0.35
CA LEU A 338 34.44 6.42 0.66
C LEU A 338 34.04 5.04 0.09
N ALA A 339 34.35 4.76 -1.18
CA ALA A 339 34.06 3.46 -1.80
C ALA A 339 34.70 2.31 -1.02
N ASP A 340 35.99 2.46 -0.68
CA ASP A 340 36.81 1.46 0.03
C ASP A 340 36.48 1.33 1.53
N LEU A 341 35.69 2.26 2.08
CA LEU A 341 35.32 2.22 3.49
C LEU A 341 34.19 1.18 3.70
N PRO A 342 34.37 0.19 4.59
CA PRO A 342 33.28 -0.69 4.99
C PRO A 342 32.12 0.11 5.60
N PRO A 343 30.85 -0.19 5.25
CA PRO A 343 29.68 0.54 5.77
C PRO A 343 29.63 0.64 7.30
N GLU A 344 30.10 -0.40 8.00
CA GLU A 344 30.10 -0.50 9.47
C GLU A 344 31.04 0.50 10.14
N LYS A 345 31.99 1.07 9.40
CA LYS A 345 32.90 2.10 9.93
C LYS A 345 32.26 3.49 9.94
N THR A 346 31.10 3.66 9.33
CA THR A 346 30.32 4.90 9.45
C THR A 346 29.54 4.92 10.77
N PRO A 347 29.31 6.08 11.40
CA PRO A 347 28.53 6.17 12.64
C PRO A 347 27.14 5.53 12.57
N ILE A 348 26.42 5.73 11.45
CA ILE A 348 25.12 5.09 11.21
C ILE A 348 25.28 3.60 10.97
N GLY A 349 26.24 3.18 10.15
CA GLY A 349 26.43 1.77 9.82
C GLY A 349 26.79 0.92 11.04
N ALA A 350 27.63 1.44 11.93
CA ALA A 350 27.92 0.80 13.21
C ALA A 350 26.65 0.61 14.06
N HIS A 351 25.80 1.65 14.13
CA HIS A 351 24.55 1.58 14.86
C HIS A 351 23.54 0.62 14.22
N LEU A 352 23.41 0.63 12.90
CA LEU A 352 22.54 -0.28 12.16
C LEU A 352 22.95 -1.74 12.40
N ARG A 353 24.24 -2.05 12.39
CA ARG A 353 24.75 -3.40 12.68
C ARG A 353 24.33 -3.87 14.08
N LEU A 354 24.48 -3.00 15.08
CA LEU A 354 24.05 -3.31 16.45
C LEU A 354 22.53 -3.55 16.53
N GLN A 355 21.74 -2.64 15.95
CA GLN A 355 20.28 -2.76 15.95
C GLN A 355 19.78 -3.99 15.22
N SER A 356 20.40 -4.34 14.08
CA SER A 356 20.06 -5.53 13.31
C SER A 356 20.30 -6.80 14.13
N LYS A 357 21.47 -6.90 14.80
CA LYS A 357 21.77 -8.02 15.70
C LYS A 357 20.73 -8.17 16.83
N ILE A 358 20.30 -7.06 17.44
CA ILE A 358 19.27 -7.07 18.50
C ILE A 358 17.93 -7.59 17.93
N ARG A 359 17.56 -7.13 16.73
CA ARG A 359 16.32 -7.55 16.06
C ARG A 359 16.34 -9.02 15.67
N ASP A 360 17.45 -9.52 15.14
CA ASP A 360 17.61 -10.93 14.78
C ASP A 360 17.48 -11.83 16.02
N GLN A 361 18.06 -11.41 17.15
CA GLN A 361 17.91 -12.12 18.43
C GLN A 361 16.45 -12.12 18.91
N LYS A 362 15.76 -10.97 18.82
CA LYS A 362 14.34 -10.84 19.18
C LYS A 362 13.46 -11.73 18.29
N ARG A 363 13.72 -11.77 16.98
CA ARG A 363 12.99 -12.61 16.02
C ARG A 363 13.24 -14.09 16.28
N ALA A 364 14.50 -14.50 16.46
CA ALA A 364 14.84 -15.89 16.79
C ALA A 364 14.26 -16.35 18.13
N ALA A 365 14.03 -15.45 19.09
CA ALA A 365 13.33 -15.77 20.34
C ALA A 365 11.82 -15.96 20.12
N LEU A 366 11.20 -15.11 19.29
CA LEU A 366 9.79 -15.23 18.91
C LEU A 366 9.52 -16.52 18.12
N ASP A 367 10.36 -16.83 17.13
CA ASP A 367 10.23 -18.06 16.32
C ASP A 367 10.36 -19.31 17.20
N ARG A 368 11.33 -19.34 18.14
CA ARG A 368 11.46 -20.44 19.10
C ARG A 368 10.23 -20.60 20.00
N SER A 369 9.59 -19.50 20.38
CA SER A 369 8.33 -19.56 21.15
C SER A 369 7.15 -20.06 20.32
N ALA A 370 7.12 -19.77 19.02
CA ALA A 370 6.08 -20.25 18.11
C ALA A 370 6.20 -21.75 17.84
N HIS A 371 7.41 -22.27 17.62
CA HIS A 371 7.65 -23.70 17.38
C HIS A 371 7.36 -24.57 18.62
N LYS A 372 7.53 -24.04 19.84
CA LYS A 372 7.15 -24.76 21.06
C LYS A 372 5.65 -24.99 21.20
N ASN A 373 4.82 -24.18 20.54
CA ASN A 373 3.36 -24.34 20.53
C ASN A 373 2.88 -25.31 19.43
N ILE A 374 3.81 -25.84 18.62
CA ILE A 374 3.57 -26.92 17.64
C ILE A 374 4.24 -28.18 18.20
N GLN A 375 3.99 -28.51 19.47
CA GLN A 375 4.11 -29.90 19.87
C GLN A 375 2.96 -30.62 19.17
N VAL A 376 3.36 -31.49 18.24
CA VAL A 376 2.49 -32.46 17.60
C VAL A 376 1.80 -33.23 18.72
N ASP A 377 0.47 -33.15 18.78
CA ASP A 377 -0.33 -34.17 19.46
C ASP A 377 -0.07 -35.47 18.68
N ASP A 378 0.99 -36.18 19.06
CA ASP A 378 1.16 -37.59 18.72
C ASP A 378 0.24 -38.37 19.67
N ASP A 379 -0.96 -38.69 19.19
CA ASP A 379 -1.78 -39.83 19.64
C ASP A 379 -2.55 -40.43 18.45
#